data_AF-A0A3A8GXP8-F1
#
_entry.id   AF-A0A3A8GXP8-F1
#
_cell.length_a   1.000
_cell.length_b   1.000
_cell.length_c   1.000
_cell.angle_alpha   90.00
_cell.angle_beta   90.00
_cell.angle_gamma   90.00
#
_symmetry.space_group_name_H-M   'P 1'
#
loop_
_entity.id
_entity.type
_entity.pdbx_description
1 polymer ?
#
loop_
_entity_poly.entity_id
_entity_poly.type
_entity_poly.pdbx_seq_one_letter_code
_entity_poly.pdbx_strand_id
1 'polypeptide(L)'
;MQWVGAVALVFLMGGCATTRVVHVEVGDGRQVVHESLDVDPVQVSEDAFKAALARLILDMRMDVAFRETDAADQRGWVRSRALLASAKGLADPGSGSSPEALSARICPDGDDCLTLVGGTGLTFSRKDRTLMALSFALDTVWESVEVEVGKVLNPVVLKAMVTSAALSVLLTMTLPEPVTKVIAVALTAAMVAYLGIVPVWEMGRGFVRLWDDAGTATSVIELQDIGHRFGKVLGTNGTRVLVLLVTAALGGRSAMAAQGPRLPGFPQAASRGHAEAGFILGEALNGGVTSIAMPAAGVLNVALAPGATAAVAMYSNGIPGDSEGPVHHICTNKNLFSAATGGPWTPLCERIFKKAGLTLEDAANKVRLKGHEGPHPELYHKKVVSRLQDAVSRCRTTETCRASLMDELAKIAAELTTQGSPLRRLIVKRGE
;
A
#
# COMPACT_ATOMS: atom_id res chain seq x y z
N MET A 1 7.78 -47.71 27.67
CA MET A 1 7.61 -47.20 26.29
C MET A 1 6.46 -46.18 26.13
N GLN A 2 5.82 -45.69 27.20
CA GLN A 2 4.74 -44.67 27.09
C GLN A 2 5.19 -43.22 27.29
N TRP A 3 6.43 -42.98 27.74
CA TRP A 3 6.94 -41.63 28.02
C TRP A 3 7.66 -40.97 26.83
N VAL A 4 8.01 -41.75 25.80
CA VAL A 4 8.65 -41.24 24.58
C VAL A 4 7.62 -40.61 23.63
N GLY A 5 6.37 -41.09 23.65
CA GLY A 5 5.28 -40.52 22.84
C GLY A 5 4.78 -39.17 23.33
N ALA A 6 4.85 -38.91 24.66
CA ALA A 6 4.40 -37.64 25.23
C ALA A 6 5.38 -36.49 24.95
N VAL A 7 6.69 -36.76 24.91
CA VAL A 7 7.70 -35.73 24.59
C VAL A 7 7.68 -35.40 23.08
N ALA A 8 7.41 -36.37 22.22
CA ALA A 8 7.26 -36.14 20.78
C ALA A 8 6.02 -35.28 20.43
N LEU A 9 4.95 -35.36 21.23
CA LEU A 9 3.75 -34.56 21.00
C LEU A 9 3.91 -33.08 21.41
N VAL A 10 4.80 -32.78 22.36
CA VAL A 10 5.09 -31.39 22.78
C VAL A 10 5.96 -30.65 21.74
N PHE A 11 6.80 -31.37 20.99
CA PHE A 11 7.61 -30.78 19.91
C PHE A 11 6.82 -30.48 18.62
N LEU A 12 5.59 -30.98 18.48
CA LEU A 12 4.74 -30.73 17.29
C LEU A 12 3.75 -29.56 17.47
N MET A 13 3.65 -28.97 18.66
CA MET A 13 2.80 -27.79 18.94
C MET A 13 3.58 -26.46 18.87
N GLY A 14 4.90 -26.51 18.69
CA GLY A 14 5.72 -25.35 18.40
C GLY A 14 5.77 -25.10 16.89
N GLY A 15 4.64 -24.73 16.29
CA GLY A 15 4.67 -24.14 14.95
C GLY A 15 5.55 -22.90 15.01
N CYS A 16 6.75 -22.96 14.42
CA CYS A 16 7.66 -21.83 14.33
C CYS A 16 6.94 -20.70 13.58
N ALA A 17 6.31 -19.77 14.33
CA ALA A 17 6.03 -18.45 13.81
C ALA A 17 7.41 -17.88 13.44
N THR A 18 7.73 -17.84 12.15
CA THR A 18 8.90 -17.10 11.67
C THR A 18 8.73 -15.69 12.20
N THR A 19 9.56 -15.30 13.17
CA THR A 19 9.51 -13.97 13.77
C THR A 19 9.72 -12.95 12.66
N ARG A 20 8.65 -12.32 12.21
CA ARG A 20 8.71 -11.25 11.20
C ARG A 20 9.29 -10.03 11.90
N VAL A 21 10.38 -9.49 11.37
CA VAL A 21 11.04 -8.32 11.93
C VAL A 21 10.70 -7.13 11.05
N VAL A 22 10.03 -6.15 11.64
CA VAL A 22 9.67 -4.91 10.95
C VAL A 22 10.49 -3.78 11.53
N HIS A 23 11.35 -3.18 10.73
CA HIS A 23 12.12 -1.99 11.08
C HIS A 23 11.39 -0.76 10.58
N VAL A 24 10.90 0.06 11.49
CA VAL A 24 10.29 1.36 11.16
C VAL A 24 11.29 2.45 11.47
N GLU A 25 11.86 3.05 10.43
CA GLU A 25 12.70 4.23 10.53
C GLU A 25 11.83 5.48 10.62
N VAL A 26 11.99 6.16 11.74
CA VAL A 26 11.33 7.42 12.09
C VAL A 26 12.16 8.56 11.51
N GLY A 27 11.54 9.65 11.05
CA GLY A 27 12.20 10.79 10.37
C GLY A 27 13.31 11.52 11.14
N ASP A 28 13.67 11.08 12.35
CA ASP A 28 14.85 11.48 13.13
C ASP A 28 16.02 10.48 13.02
N GLY A 29 15.92 9.46 12.16
CA GLY A 29 16.91 8.40 11.96
C GLY A 29 16.84 7.26 12.98
N ARG A 30 15.87 7.27 13.91
CA ARG A 30 15.69 6.18 14.88
C ARG A 30 14.95 5.01 14.23
N GLN A 31 15.47 3.81 14.43
CA GLN A 31 14.79 2.58 14.05
C GLN A 31 14.02 2.02 15.25
N VAL A 32 12.72 1.81 15.06
CA VAL A 32 11.85 1.11 16.01
C VAL A 32 11.57 -0.28 15.45
N VAL A 33 11.81 -1.32 16.25
CA VAL A 33 11.38 -2.67 15.91
C VAL A 33 9.89 -2.77 16.22
N HIS A 34 9.08 -2.94 15.18
CA HIS A 34 7.64 -3.16 15.30
C HIS A 34 7.36 -4.65 15.43
N GLU A 35 6.60 -5.03 16.46
CA GLU A 35 6.16 -6.40 16.68
C GLU A 35 5.04 -6.73 15.68
N SER A 36 5.37 -7.57 14.70
CA SER A 36 4.43 -7.97 13.64
C SER A 36 3.41 -8.95 14.18
N LEU A 37 2.12 -8.60 14.09
CA LEU A 37 1.01 -9.52 14.39
C LEU A 37 0.55 -10.22 13.11
N ASP A 38 0.33 -11.54 13.19
CA ASP A 38 -0.22 -12.29 12.06
C ASP A 38 -1.73 -12.05 11.96
N VAL A 39 -2.17 -11.49 10.85
CA VAL A 39 -3.57 -11.13 10.58
C VAL A 39 -3.97 -11.68 9.22
N ASP A 40 -5.14 -12.31 9.15
CA ASP A 40 -5.62 -12.92 7.91
C ASP A 40 -5.80 -11.90 6.78
N PRO A 41 -5.61 -12.32 5.51
CA PRO A 41 -5.85 -11.47 4.35
C PRO A 41 -7.25 -10.87 4.30
N VAL A 42 -7.34 -9.60 3.88
CA VAL A 42 -8.60 -8.88 3.80
C VAL A 42 -9.50 -9.53 2.75
N GLN A 43 -10.62 -10.09 3.18
CA GLN A 43 -11.60 -10.68 2.28
C GLN A 43 -12.43 -9.59 1.60
N VAL A 44 -12.40 -9.59 0.26
CA VAL A 44 -13.20 -8.69 -0.57
C VAL A 44 -14.00 -9.59 -1.51
N SER A 45 -15.33 -9.50 -1.46
CA SER A 45 -16.21 -10.25 -2.35
C SER A 45 -16.04 -9.79 -3.80
N GLU A 46 -16.28 -10.69 -4.75
CA GLU A 46 -16.21 -10.39 -6.19
C GLU A 46 -17.15 -9.25 -6.61
N ASP A 47 -18.35 -9.14 -6.03
CA ASP A 47 -19.30 -8.06 -6.34
C ASP A 47 -18.80 -6.69 -5.86
N ALA A 48 -18.29 -6.63 -4.63
CA ALA A 48 -17.65 -5.43 -4.09
C ALA A 48 -16.45 -5.01 -4.95
N PHE A 49 -15.69 -5.97 -5.47
CA PHE A 49 -14.60 -5.74 -6.39
C PHE A 49 -15.07 -5.16 -7.73
N LYS A 50 -16.07 -5.78 -8.38
CA LYS A 50 -16.63 -5.29 -9.66
C LYS A 50 -17.21 -3.88 -9.51
N ALA A 51 -17.97 -3.64 -8.44
CA ALA A 51 -18.54 -2.32 -8.17
C ALA A 51 -17.48 -1.26 -7.90
N ALA A 52 -16.42 -1.59 -7.17
CA ALA A 52 -15.30 -0.68 -6.90
C ALA A 52 -14.56 -0.33 -8.20
N LEU A 53 -14.31 -1.31 -9.05
CA LEU A 53 -13.64 -1.13 -10.33
C LEU A 53 -14.48 -0.29 -11.30
N ALA A 54 -15.78 -0.56 -11.41
CA ALA A 54 -16.69 0.21 -12.24
C ALA A 54 -16.74 1.68 -11.79
N ARG A 55 -16.88 1.93 -10.47
CA ARG A 55 -16.85 3.29 -9.91
C ARG A 55 -15.52 3.99 -10.16
N LEU A 56 -14.40 3.28 -9.98
CA LEU A 56 -13.07 3.82 -10.20
C LEU A 56 -12.94 4.33 -11.64
N ILE A 57 -13.31 3.50 -12.62
CA ILE A 57 -13.26 3.87 -14.04
C ILE A 57 -14.18 5.06 -14.35
N LEU A 58 -15.38 5.11 -13.77
CA LEU A 58 -16.35 6.19 -13.99
C LEU A 58 -15.94 7.54 -13.35
N ASP A 59 -15.33 7.51 -12.16
CA ASP A 59 -14.94 8.71 -11.41
C ASP A 59 -13.70 9.41 -11.99
N MET A 60 -12.91 8.73 -12.83
CA MET A 60 -11.67 9.29 -13.36
C MET A 60 -11.86 10.00 -14.70
N ARG A 61 -11.50 11.29 -14.71
CA ARG A 61 -11.18 12.01 -15.93
C ARG A 61 -9.82 11.53 -16.42
N MET A 62 -9.80 10.70 -17.46
CA MET A 62 -8.57 10.25 -18.07
C MET A 62 -7.91 11.39 -18.86
N ASP A 63 -7.09 12.19 -18.19
CA ASP A 63 -6.02 12.89 -18.91
C ASP A 63 -4.92 11.87 -19.16
N VAL A 64 -4.98 11.21 -20.32
CA VAL A 64 -3.90 10.36 -20.83
C VAL A 64 -2.74 11.28 -21.24
N ALA A 65 -2.09 11.88 -20.24
CA ALA A 65 -0.83 12.57 -20.43
C ALA A 65 0.24 11.50 -20.59
N PHE A 66 0.49 11.11 -21.84
CA PHE A 66 1.73 10.46 -22.24
C PHE A 66 2.89 11.41 -21.90
N ARG A 67 3.35 11.41 -20.64
CA ARG A 67 4.54 12.15 -20.24
C ARG A 67 5.76 11.32 -20.63
N GLU A 68 6.34 11.78 -21.73
CA GLU A 68 7.68 11.54 -22.24
C GLU A 68 8.69 11.12 -21.16
N THR A 69 9.00 9.83 -21.16
CA THR A 69 10.36 9.35 -20.86
C THR A 69 10.79 8.41 -21.99
N ASP A 70 10.51 8.83 -23.24
CA ASP A 70 10.82 8.08 -24.46
C ASP A 70 11.91 8.79 -25.25
N ALA A 71 13.16 8.60 -24.82
CA ALA A 71 14.33 8.79 -25.69
C ALA A 71 15.07 7.47 -25.96
N ALA A 72 14.51 6.34 -25.54
CA ALA A 72 15.08 5.01 -25.81
C ALA A 72 14.00 4.05 -26.30
N ASP A 73 13.99 3.88 -27.63
CA ASP A 73 13.34 2.80 -28.38
C ASP A 73 11.83 2.93 -28.69
N GLN A 74 11.51 3.86 -29.59
CA GLN A 74 10.16 4.08 -30.15
C GLN A 74 9.63 2.93 -31.03
N ARG A 75 10.45 1.93 -31.40
CA ARG A 75 10.02 0.83 -32.28
C ARG A 75 9.67 -0.45 -31.52
N GLY A 76 10.34 -0.74 -30.41
CA GLY A 76 10.01 -1.91 -29.55
C GLY A 76 8.66 -1.78 -28.85
N TRP A 77 8.38 -0.62 -28.27
CA TRP A 77 7.21 -0.38 -27.42
C TRP A 77 5.85 -0.46 -28.16
N VAL A 78 5.79 0.05 -29.39
CA VAL A 78 4.56 0.03 -30.21
C VAL A 78 4.16 -1.41 -30.58
N ARG A 79 5.16 -2.25 -30.89
CA ARG A 79 4.96 -3.67 -31.22
C ARG A 79 4.43 -4.44 -30.00
N SER A 80 4.95 -4.18 -28.81
CA SER A 80 4.48 -4.77 -27.55
C SER A 80 3.04 -4.40 -27.22
N ARG A 81 2.60 -3.16 -27.49
CA ARG A 81 1.20 -2.73 -27.29
C ARG A 81 0.21 -3.48 -28.20
N ALA A 82 0.60 -3.76 -29.45
CA ALA A 82 -0.22 -4.55 -30.39
C ALA A 82 -0.29 -6.04 -29.99
N LEU A 83 0.76 -6.58 -29.37
CA LEU A 83 0.80 -7.97 -28.91
C LEU A 83 -0.04 -8.18 -27.64
N LEU A 84 0.03 -7.24 -26.69
CA LEU A 84 -0.82 -7.23 -25.49
C LEU A 84 -2.31 -7.09 -25.82
N ALA A 85 -2.63 -6.43 -26.94
CA ALA A 85 -3.98 -6.33 -27.49
C ALA A 85 -4.56 -7.65 -28.02
N SER A 86 -3.69 -8.59 -28.40
CA SER A 86 -4.08 -9.82 -29.08
C SER A 86 -4.24 -11.02 -28.12
N ALA A 87 -3.80 -10.86 -26.86
CA ALA A 87 -3.92 -11.87 -25.80
C ALA A 87 -5.35 -11.96 -25.22
N LYS A 88 -6.36 -12.18 -26.09
CA LYS A 88 -7.81 -12.26 -25.82
C LYS A 88 -8.53 -10.91 -25.96
N GLY A 89 -9.23 -10.78 -27.08
CA GLY A 89 -10.04 -9.62 -27.45
C GLY A 89 -10.65 -9.76 -28.85
N LEU A 90 -11.37 -10.86 -29.10
CA LEU A 90 -12.49 -11.07 -30.04
C LEU A 90 -12.64 -12.59 -30.28
N ALA A 91 -13.55 -13.22 -29.55
CA ALA A 91 -14.04 -14.56 -29.87
C ALA A 91 -15.39 -14.42 -30.58
N ASP A 92 -15.38 -14.78 -31.86
CA ASP A 92 -16.41 -15.64 -32.44
C ASP A 92 -16.46 -16.93 -31.59
N PRO A 93 -17.64 -17.42 -31.14
CA PRO A 93 -17.72 -18.52 -30.19
C PRO A 93 -17.57 -19.85 -30.94
N GLY A 94 -16.34 -20.20 -31.30
CA GLY A 94 -16.11 -21.46 -32.01
C GLY A 94 -14.74 -21.62 -32.64
N SER A 95 -13.64 -21.51 -31.89
CA SER A 95 -12.44 -22.25 -32.27
C SER A 95 -11.55 -22.50 -31.06
N GLY A 96 -11.14 -23.75 -30.91
CA GLY A 96 -10.20 -24.17 -29.88
C GLY A 96 -8.88 -23.42 -29.99
N SER A 97 -8.26 -23.21 -28.84
CA SER A 97 -6.91 -22.68 -28.70
C SER A 97 -5.91 -23.63 -29.38
N SER A 98 -5.56 -23.36 -30.65
CA SER A 98 -4.35 -23.91 -31.25
C SER A 98 -3.25 -22.83 -31.24
N PRO A 99 -1.98 -23.20 -30.95
CA PRO A 99 -0.83 -22.29 -31.00
C PRO A 99 -0.63 -21.60 -32.37
N GLU A 100 -1.18 -22.19 -33.42
CA GLU A 100 -1.07 -21.71 -34.81
C GLU A 100 -1.90 -20.45 -35.07
N ALA A 101 -3.07 -20.30 -34.43
CA ALA A 101 -3.92 -19.13 -34.58
C ALA A 101 -3.34 -17.86 -33.93
N LEU A 102 -2.57 -18.03 -32.85
CA LEU A 102 -1.83 -16.94 -32.21
C LEU A 102 -0.64 -16.51 -33.09
N SER A 103 0.05 -17.48 -33.68
CA SER A 103 1.21 -17.27 -34.57
C SER A 103 0.82 -16.52 -35.86
N ALA A 104 -0.31 -16.87 -36.47
CA ALA A 104 -0.82 -16.22 -37.69
C ALA A 104 -1.35 -14.79 -37.45
N ARG A 105 -1.67 -14.41 -36.20
CA ARG A 105 -2.13 -13.05 -35.83
C ARG A 105 -1.01 -12.14 -35.34
N ILE A 106 0.14 -12.71 -34.98
CA ILE A 106 1.35 -11.98 -34.59
C ILE A 106 2.12 -11.48 -35.83
N CYS A 107 1.93 -12.11 -37.00
CA CYS A 107 2.62 -11.80 -38.25
C CYS A 107 1.67 -11.79 -39.46
N PRO A 108 1.32 -10.63 -40.03
CA PRO A 108 0.56 -10.57 -41.28
C PRO A 108 1.41 -10.89 -42.53
N ASP A 109 2.74 -10.69 -42.46
CA ASP A 109 3.67 -10.95 -43.57
C ASP A 109 4.59 -12.15 -43.25
N GLY A 110 4.66 -13.10 -44.18
CA GLY A 110 5.24 -14.44 -43.97
C GLY A 110 6.75 -14.50 -43.74
N ASP A 111 7.52 -13.52 -44.23
CA ASP A 111 8.98 -13.56 -44.21
C ASP A 111 9.59 -13.19 -42.84
N ASP A 112 8.95 -12.28 -42.10
CA ASP A 112 9.39 -11.91 -40.74
C ASP A 112 9.09 -13.03 -39.73
N CYS A 113 8.07 -13.85 -39.99
CA CYS A 113 7.62 -14.91 -39.08
C CYS A 113 8.44 -16.20 -39.18
N LEU A 114 9.13 -16.43 -40.30
CA LEU A 114 10.06 -17.56 -40.43
C LEU A 114 11.27 -17.44 -39.48
N THR A 115 11.58 -16.24 -38.99
CA THR A 115 12.60 -16.02 -37.95
C THR A 115 12.09 -16.29 -36.52
N LEU A 116 10.78 -16.18 -36.29
CA LEU A 116 10.12 -16.48 -35.01
C LEU A 116 9.86 -17.99 -34.82
N VAL A 117 9.70 -18.74 -35.91
CA VAL A 117 9.50 -20.20 -35.90
C VAL A 117 10.79 -20.97 -36.23
N GLY A 118 11.74 -20.36 -36.97
CA GLY A 118 12.94 -20.99 -37.50
C GLY A 118 14.16 -21.04 -36.57
N GLY A 119 13.98 -21.05 -35.25
CA GLY A 119 15.07 -21.32 -34.30
C GLY A 119 16.09 -20.17 -34.12
N THR A 120 15.86 -18.99 -34.70
CA THR A 120 16.67 -17.78 -34.46
C THR A 120 16.15 -16.92 -33.29
N GLY A 121 15.43 -17.51 -32.33
CA GLY A 121 15.01 -16.85 -31.08
C GLY A 121 14.05 -15.66 -31.23
N LEU A 122 13.42 -15.25 -30.12
CA LEU A 122 12.60 -14.04 -30.06
C LEU A 122 13.50 -12.81 -30.21
N THR A 123 13.36 -11.99 -31.25
CA THR A 123 14.14 -10.75 -31.42
C THR A 123 13.73 -9.62 -30.45
N PHE A 124 12.78 -9.88 -29.55
CA PHE A 124 12.33 -8.97 -28.51
C PHE A 124 13.39 -8.72 -27.43
N SER A 125 13.40 -7.51 -26.86
CA SER A 125 14.22 -7.22 -25.68
C SER A 125 13.78 -8.06 -24.48
N ARG A 126 14.67 -8.27 -23.49
CA ARG A 126 14.30 -8.93 -22.23
C ARG A 126 13.06 -8.29 -21.58
N LYS A 127 12.97 -6.96 -21.63
CA LYS A 127 11.82 -6.19 -21.10
C LYS A 127 10.52 -6.55 -21.81
N ASP A 128 10.54 -6.62 -23.14
CA ASP A 128 9.36 -6.96 -23.95
C ASP A 128 8.91 -8.41 -23.72
N ARG A 129 9.86 -9.34 -23.64
CA ARG A 129 9.59 -10.74 -23.30
C ARG A 129 8.96 -10.88 -21.92
N THR A 130 9.48 -10.15 -20.93
CA THR A 130 8.94 -10.11 -19.57
C THR A 130 7.53 -9.50 -19.55
N LEU A 131 7.31 -8.40 -20.27
CA LEU A 131 6.00 -7.75 -20.36
C LEU A 131 4.95 -8.70 -20.95
N MET A 132 5.32 -9.49 -21.95
CA MET A 132 4.45 -10.49 -22.56
C MET A 132 4.15 -11.65 -21.60
N ALA A 133 5.15 -12.20 -20.92
CA ALA A 133 4.95 -13.23 -19.89
C ALA A 133 4.05 -12.73 -18.75
N LEU A 134 4.23 -11.47 -18.33
CA LEU A 134 3.39 -10.86 -17.31
C LEU A 134 1.94 -10.65 -17.77
N SER A 135 1.73 -10.39 -19.07
CA SER A 135 0.39 -10.32 -19.64
C SER A 135 -0.32 -11.66 -19.53
N PHE A 136 0.34 -12.76 -19.92
CA PHE A 136 -0.20 -14.11 -19.79
C PHE A 136 -0.48 -14.49 -18.32
N ALA A 137 0.35 -14.01 -17.38
CA ALA A 137 0.12 -14.22 -15.95
C ALA A 137 -1.19 -13.57 -15.43
N LEU A 138 -1.64 -12.48 -16.08
CA LEU A 138 -2.83 -11.73 -15.70
C LEU A 138 -4.09 -12.17 -16.45
N ASP A 139 -3.99 -13.05 -17.46
CA ASP A 139 -5.11 -13.50 -18.30
C ASP A 139 -6.25 -14.08 -17.47
N THR A 140 -5.92 -14.96 -16.52
CA THR A 140 -6.92 -15.62 -15.65
C THR A 140 -7.64 -14.64 -14.74
N VAL A 141 -7.00 -13.52 -14.39
CA VAL A 141 -7.61 -12.48 -13.53
C VAL A 141 -8.53 -11.57 -14.34
N TRP A 142 -8.24 -11.38 -15.64
CA TRP A 142 -9.04 -10.56 -16.55
C TRP A 142 -10.36 -11.20 -16.98
N GLU A 143 -10.45 -12.54 -17.01
CA GLU A 143 -11.68 -13.25 -17.39
C GLU A 143 -12.89 -12.85 -16.52
N SER A 144 -12.68 -12.55 -15.24
CA SER A 144 -13.73 -12.16 -14.31
C SER A 144 -14.18 -10.70 -14.45
N VAL A 145 -13.48 -9.89 -15.26
CA VAL A 145 -13.55 -8.42 -15.26
C VAL A 145 -13.94 -7.83 -16.61
N GLU A 146 -13.69 -8.58 -17.69
CA GLU A 146 -13.88 -8.16 -19.08
C GLU A 146 -15.30 -7.66 -19.39
N VAL A 147 -16.33 -8.31 -18.84
CA VAL A 147 -17.75 -7.99 -19.12
C VAL A 147 -18.19 -6.63 -18.56
N GLU A 148 -17.69 -6.24 -17.38
CA GLU A 148 -18.05 -4.97 -16.74
C GLU A 148 -17.21 -3.82 -17.29
N VAL A 149 -15.94 -4.08 -17.59
CA VAL A 149 -14.98 -3.04 -18.01
C VAL A 149 -15.07 -2.74 -19.50
N GLY A 150 -15.38 -3.73 -20.35
CA GLY A 150 -15.58 -3.54 -21.78
C GLY A 150 -16.73 -2.59 -22.14
N LYS A 151 -17.63 -2.31 -21.19
CA LYS A 151 -18.72 -1.33 -21.34
C LYS A 151 -18.25 0.12 -21.19
N VAL A 152 -17.07 0.35 -20.58
CA VAL A 152 -16.63 1.69 -20.14
C VAL A 152 -15.27 2.07 -20.74
N LEU A 153 -14.39 1.10 -20.98
CA LEU A 153 -13.07 1.32 -21.57
C LEU A 153 -12.72 0.26 -22.61
N ASN A 154 -11.77 0.59 -23.49
CA ASN A 154 -11.17 -0.40 -24.38
C ASN A 154 -10.36 -1.41 -23.53
N PRO A 155 -10.78 -2.69 -23.44
CA PRO A 155 -10.19 -3.68 -22.54
C PRO A 155 -8.71 -3.96 -22.88
N VAL A 156 -8.36 -3.85 -24.16
CA VAL A 156 -6.97 -3.99 -24.64
C VAL A 156 -6.07 -2.90 -24.08
N VAL A 157 -6.51 -1.64 -24.14
CA VAL A 157 -5.70 -0.51 -23.69
C VAL A 157 -5.48 -0.58 -22.19
N LEU A 158 -6.53 -0.93 -21.45
CA LEU A 158 -6.46 -1.09 -20.01
C LEU A 158 -5.56 -2.26 -19.60
N LYS A 159 -5.68 -3.42 -20.26
CA LYS A 159 -4.81 -4.57 -20.01
C LYS A 159 -3.34 -4.22 -20.24
N ALA A 160 -3.04 -3.54 -21.35
CA ALA A 160 -1.67 -3.10 -21.63
C ALA A 160 -1.16 -2.12 -20.56
N MET A 161 -1.98 -1.14 -20.18
CA MET A 161 -1.64 -0.16 -19.14
C MET A 161 -1.35 -0.82 -17.80
N VAL A 162 -2.20 -1.76 -17.37
CA VAL A 162 -2.06 -2.47 -16.11
C VAL A 162 -0.85 -3.39 -16.12
N THR A 163 -0.60 -4.09 -17.23
CA THR A 163 0.59 -4.95 -17.37
C THR A 163 1.87 -4.12 -17.28
N SER A 164 1.89 -2.93 -17.91
CA SER A 164 3.02 -1.99 -17.80
C SER A 164 3.20 -1.43 -16.38
N ALA A 165 2.11 -1.08 -15.70
CA ALA A 165 2.15 -0.65 -14.32
C ALA A 165 2.69 -1.75 -13.40
N ALA A 166 2.24 -2.99 -13.61
CA ALA A 166 2.72 -4.17 -12.89
C ALA A 166 4.22 -4.37 -13.08
N LEU A 167 4.69 -4.33 -14.33
CA LEU A 167 6.12 -4.45 -14.64
C LEU A 167 6.95 -3.36 -13.95
N SER A 168 6.51 -2.11 -14.04
CA SER A 168 7.20 -0.97 -13.42
C SER A 168 7.35 -1.15 -11.91
N VAL A 169 6.29 -1.59 -11.24
CA VAL A 169 6.25 -1.77 -9.79
C VAL A 169 7.11 -2.96 -9.38
N LEU A 170 6.96 -4.10 -10.05
CA LEU A 170 7.73 -5.31 -9.75
C LEU A 170 9.23 -5.11 -9.98
N LEU A 171 9.62 -4.34 -11.00
CA LEU A 171 11.02 -3.93 -11.19
C LEU A 171 11.55 -3.09 -10.03
N THR A 172 10.75 -2.17 -9.48
CA THR A 172 11.19 -1.39 -8.31
C THR A 172 11.25 -2.23 -7.03
N MET A 173 10.40 -3.24 -6.88
CA MET A 173 10.33 -4.08 -5.68
C MET A 173 11.43 -5.16 -5.63
N THR A 174 12.05 -5.48 -6.75
CA THR A 174 13.04 -6.58 -6.85
C THR A 174 14.49 -6.12 -6.79
N LEU A 175 14.72 -4.81 -6.81
CA LEU A 175 16.03 -4.27 -6.46
C LEU A 175 16.20 -4.36 -4.93
N PRO A 176 17.40 -4.73 -4.42
CA PRO A 176 17.68 -4.71 -2.98
C PRO A 176 17.68 -3.29 -2.39
N GLU A 177 17.58 -2.27 -3.25
CA GLU A 177 17.43 -0.88 -2.86
C GLU A 177 15.99 -0.57 -2.42
N PRO A 178 15.82 0.34 -1.46
CA PRO A 178 14.49 0.76 -1.03
C PRO A 178 13.67 1.30 -2.20
N VAL A 179 12.40 0.88 -2.28
CA VAL A 179 11.42 1.53 -3.16
C VAL A 179 11.26 2.96 -2.65
N THR A 180 11.64 3.96 -3.45
CA THR A 180 11.59 5.38 -3.07
C THR A 180 10.61 6.19 -3.90
N LYS A 181 10.19 5.67 -5.06
CA LYS A 181 9.20 6.34 -5.92
C LYS A 181 7.85 6.33 -5.21
N VAL A 182 7.32 7.51 -4.89
CA VAL A 182 6.10 7.69 -4.06
C VAL A 182 4.93 6.81 -4.49
N ILE A 183 4.68 6.66 -5.80
CA ILE A 183 3.60 5.80 -6.32
C ILE A 183 3.89 4.31 -6.04
N ALA A 184 5.14 3.88 -6.26
CA ALA A 184 5.55 2.50 -6.00
C ALA A 184 5.56 2.20 -4.49
N VAL A 185 5.94 3.16 -3.64
CA VAL A 185 5.84 3.06 -2.18
C VAL A 185 4.38 2.91 -1.74
N ALA A 186 3.50 3.81 -2.20
CA ALA A 186 2.08 3.77 -1.87
C ALA A 186 1.43 2.45 -2.30
N LEU A 187 1.74 1.97 -3.50
CA LEU A 187 1.24 0.70 -3.99
C LEU A 187 1.81 -0.50 -3.23
N THR A 188 3.11 -0.49 -2.92
CA THR A 188 3.74 -1.55 -2.10
C THR A 188 3.13 -1.59 -0.70
N ALA A 189 2.92 -0.43 -0.07
CA ALA A 189 2.23 -0.33 1.22
C ALA A 189 0.80 -0.88 1.15
N ALA A 190 0.06 -0.55 0.08
CA ALA A 190 -1.27 -1.10 -0.14
C ALA A 190 -1.22 -2.63 -0.34
N MET A 191 -0.27 -3.15 -1.11
CA MET A 191 -0.10 -4.60 -1.28
C MET A 191 0.18 -5.28 0.07
N VAL A 192 1.10 -4.75 0.88
CA VAL A 192 1.38 -5.30 2.21
C VAL A 192 0.16 -5.24 3.11
N ALA A 193 -0.58 -4.13 3.11
CA ALA A 193 -1.77 -3.96 3.94
C ALA A 193 -2.93 -4.90 3.55
N TYR A 194 -3.17 -5.12 2.25
CA TYR A 194 -4.26 -5.99 1.78
C TYR A 194 -3.88 -7.47 1.74
N LEU A 195 -2.63 -7.80 1.36
CA LEU A 195 -2.19 -9.18 1.09
C LEU A 195 -1.29 -9.74 2.20
N GLY A 196 -0.41 -8.92 2.76
CA GLY A 196 0.55 -9.29 3.81
C GLY A 196 2.00 -9.21 3.35
N ILE A 197 2.93 -9.28 4.31
CA ILE A 197 4.36 -9.22 4.00
C ILE A 197 4.80 -10.45 3.19
N VAL A 198 4.40 -11.65 3.62
CA VAL A 198 4.84 -12.91 3.00
C VAL A 198 4.34 -13.06 1.57
N PRO A 199 3.04 -12.87 1.25
CA PRO A 199 2.57 -12.99 -0.13
C PRO A 199 3.23 -11.97 -1.07
N VAL A 200 3.47 -10.75 -0.61
CA VAL A 200 4.13 -9.71 -1.42
C VAL A 200 5.58 -10.07 -1.69
N TRP A 201 6.29 -10.62 -0.69
CA TRP A 201 7.66 -11.09 -0.88
C TRP A 201 7.75 -12.28 -1.85
N GLU A 202 6.83 -13.25 -1.76
CA GLU A 202 6.78 -14.37 -2.71
C GLU A 202 6.46 -13.92 -4.14
N MET A 203 5.63 -12.89 -4.32
CA MET A 203 5.41 -12.26 -5.63
C MET A 203 6.70 -11.62 -6.16
N GLY A 204 7.45 -10.90 -5.33
CA GLY A 204 8.75 -10.34 -5.71
C GLY A 204 9.72 -11.42 -6.18
N ARG A 205 9.87 -12.51 -5.40
CA ARG A 205 10.70 -13.65 -5.80
C ARG A 205 10.21 -14.35 -7.06
N GLY A 206 8.89 -14.53 -7.19
CA GLY A 206 8.28 -15.09 -8.39
C GLY A 206 8.59 -14.25 -9.63
N PHE A 207 8.60 -12.91 -9.49
CA PHE A 207 8.90 -12.01 -10.58
C PHE A 207 10.38 -12.06 -10.98
N VAL A 208 11.32 -12.18 -10.04
CA VAL A 208 12.75 -12.39 -10.38
C VAL A 208 12.92 -13.62 -11.28
N ARG A 209 12.26 -14.74 -10.93
CA ARG A 209 12.28 -15.96 -11.76
C ARG A 209 11.66 -15.72 -13.13
N LEU A 210 10.50 -15.05 -13.19
CA LEU A 210 9.86 -14.69 -14.47
C LEU A 210 10.79 -13.82 -15.34
N TRP A 211 11.47 -12.84 -14.73
CA TRP A 211 12.38 -11.91 -15.42
C TRP A 211 13.61 -12.62 -16.01
N ASP A 212 14.15 -13.60 -15.29
CA ASP A 212 15.28 -14.40 -15.75
C ASP A 212 14.89 -15.39 -16.84
N ASP A 213 13.83 -16.18 -16.59
CA ASP A 213 13.30 -17.15 -17.55
C ASP A 213 12.86 -16.46 -18.86
N ALA A 214 12.14 -15.34 -18.78
CA ALA A 214 11.72 -14.58 -19.96
C ALA A 214 12.92 -13.97 -20.71
N GLY A 215 14.03 -13.71 -20.01
CA GLY A 215 15.27 -13.23 -20.62
C GLY A 215 15.96 -14.27 -21.51
N THR A 216 15.77 -15.56 -21.23
CA THR A 216 16.34 -16.67 -22.02
C THR A 216 15.36 -17.28 -23.01
N ALA A 217 14.06 -16.99 -22.85
CA ALA A 217 13.02 -17.59 -23.67
C ALA A 217 13.20 -17.30 -25.18
N THR A 218 13.03 -18.34 -25.99
CA THR A 218 13.19 -18.29 -27.45
C THR A 218 11.89 -18.43 -28.23
N SER A 219 10.75 -18.65 -27.54
CA SER A 219 9.44 -18.76 -28.17
C SER A 219 8.31 -18.13 -27.35
N VAL A 220 7.20 -17.78 -28.02
CA VAL A 220 6.00 -17.24 -27.36
C VAL A 220 5.34 -18.28 -26.46
N ILE A 221 5.36 -19.56 -26.85
CA ILE A 221 4.80 -20.66 -26.05
C ILE A 221 5.54 -20.78 -24.71
N GLU A 222 6.87 -20.64 -24.73
CA GLU A 222 7.68 -20.64 -23.52
C GLU A 222 7.35 -19.43 -22.63
N LEU A 223 7.18 -18.24 -23.21
CA LEU A 223 6.74 -17.05 -22.46
C LEU A 223 5.35 -17.22 -21.83
N GLN A 224 4.45 -17.91 -22.52
CA GLN A 224 3.12 -18.24 -21.99
C GLN A 224 3.22 -19.17 -20.78
N ASP A 225 4.03 -20.23 -20.86
CA ASP A 225 4.22 -21.14 -19.73
C ASP A 225 4.88 -20.41 -18.53
N ILE A 226 5.92 -19.61 -18.80
CA ILE A 226 6.56 -18.74 -17.79
C ILE A 226 5.51 -17.83 -17.12
N GLY A 227 4.67 -17.18 -17.92
CA GLY A 227 3.60 -16.33 -17.46
C GLY A 227 2.59 -17.08 -16.57
N HIS A 228 2.10 -18.23 -17.02
CA HIS A 228 1.18 -19.06 -16.24
C HIS A 228 1.78 -19.55 -14.92
N ARG A 229 3.09 -19.89 -14.89
CA ARG A 229 3.79 -20.23 -13.64
C ARG A 229 3.78 -19.05 -12.66
N PHE A 230 4.01 -17.83 -13.13
CA PHE A 230 3.91 -16.64 -12.28
C PHE A 230 2.45 -16.33 -11.88
N GLY A 231 1.47 -16.54 -12.76
CA GLY A 231 0.05 -16.43 -12.43
C GLY A 231 -0.37 -17.34 -11.26
N LYS A 232 0.22 -18.54 -11.17
CA LYS A 232 0.03 -19.44 -10.01
C LYS A 232 0.59 -18.85 -8.70
N VAL A 233 1.66 -18.05 -8.76
CA VAL A 233 2.21 -17.32 -7.60
C VAL A 233 1.25 -16.22 -7.15
N LEU A 234 0.59 -15.53 -8.09
CA LEU A 234 -0.45 -14.54 -7.76
C LEU A 234 -1.64 -15.20 -7.07
N GLY A 235 -2.04 -16.38 -7.52
CA GLY A 235 -3.08 -17.21 -6.89
C GLY A 235 -4.37 -16.43 -6.61
N THR A 236 -4.96 -16.63 -5.43
CA THR A 236 -6.19 -15.92 -4.99
C THR A 236 -5.98 -14.43 -4.72
N ASN A 237 -4.73 -13.95 -4.66
CA ASN A 237 -4.41 -12.54 -4.50
C ASN A 237 -4.40 -11.78 -5.83
N GLY A 238 -4.39 -12.48 -6.98
CA GLY A 238 -4.30 -11.86 -8.31
C GLY A 238 -5.35 -10.77 -8.54
N THR A 239 -6.59 -11.00 -8.11
CA THR A 239 -7.69 -10.03 -8.21
C THR A 239 -7.42 -8.76 -7.38
N ARG A 240 -6.96 -8.90 -6.12
CA ARG A 240 -6.61 -7.75 -5.26
C ARG A 240 -5.46 -6.94 -5.88
N VAL A 241 -4.44 -7.63 -6.39
CA VAL A 241 -3.31 -7.01 -7.10
C VAL A 241 -3.80 -6.22 -8.31
N LEU A 242 -4.73 -6.79 -9.09
CA LEU A 242 -5.29 -6.12 -10.27
C LEU A 242 -5.99 -4.80 -9.90
N VAL A 243 -6.85 -4.77 -8.88
CA VAL A 243 -7.51 -3.51 -8.47
C VAL A 243 -6.52 -2.48 -7.97
N LEU A 244 -5.53 -2.89 -7.17
CA LEU A 244 -4.50 -1.97 -6.68
C LEU A 244 -3.67 -1.39 -7.85
N LEU A 245 -3.32 -2.21 -8.84
CA LEU A 245 -2.62 -1.78 -10.04
C LEU A 245 -3.48 -0.86 -10.91
N VAL A 246 -4.75 -1.16 -11.13
CA VAL A 246 -5.67 -0.30 -11.88
C VAL A 246 -5.81 1.05 -11.18
N THR A 247 -5.95 1.07 -9.86
CA THR A 247 -6.02 2.30 -9.05
C THR A 247 -4.76 3.15 -9.22
N ALA A 248 -3.59 2.52 -9.17
CA ALA A 248 -2.31 3.20 -9.34
C ALA A 248 -2.09 3.67 -10.79
N ALA A 249 -2.44 2.85 -11.77
CA ALA A 249 -2.24 3.13 -13.19
C ALA A 249 -3.09 4.32 -13.66
N LEU A 250 -4.38 4.32 -13.33
CA LEU A 250 -5.34 5.26 -13.92
C LEU A 250 -5.26 6.69 -13.37
N GLY A 251 -4.62 6.93 -12.23
CA GLY A 251 -4.51 8.31 -11.73
C GLY A 251 -3.33 8.60 -10.79
N GLY A 252 -2.30 7.74 -10.82
CA GLY A 252 -1.03 7.99 -10.14
C GLY A 252 -1.18 8.30 -8.65
N ARG A 253 -0.37 9.23 -8.14
CA ARG A 253 -0.34 9.56 -6.70
C ARG A 253 -1.68 10.12 -6.19
N SER A 254 -2.31 11.02 -6.94
CA SER A 254 -3.55 11.68 -6.50
C SER A 254 -4.72 10.71 -6.44
N ALA A 255 -4.83 9.77 -7.39
CA ALA A 255 -5.85 8.74 -7.34
C ALA A 255 -5.62 7.74 -6.22
N MET A 256 -4.38 7.33 -5.95
CA MET A 256 -4.11 6.45 -4.80
C MET A 256 -4.52 7.11 -3.48
N ALA A 257 -4.23 8.40 -3.30
CA ALA A 257 -4.65 9.16 -2.14
C ALA A 257 -6.17 9.33 -2.02
N ALA A 258 -6.85 9.65 -3.12
CA ALA A 258 -8.28 9.97 -3.12
C ALA A 258 -9.20 8.73 -3.17
N GLN A 259 -8.83 7.72 -3.96
CA GLN A 259 -9.63 6.52 -4.22
C GLN A 259 -9.22 5.36 -3.33
N GLY A 260 -7.98 5.28 -2.85
CA GLY A 260 -7.54 4.22 -1.96
C GLY A 260 -8.44 4.03 -0.73
N PRO A 261 -8.80 5.11 0.02
CA PRO A 261 -9.72 5.02 1.16
C PRO A 261 -11.15 4.56 0.80
N ARG A 262 -11.53 4.62 -0.49
CA ARG A 262 -12.84 4.19 -0.99
C ARG A 262 -12.85 2.73 -1.46
N LEU A 263 -11.69 2.08 -1.51
CA LEU A 263 -11.59 0.68 -1.89
C LEU A 263 -12.26 -0.22 -0.85
N PRO A 264 -12.92 -1.31 -1.29
CA PRO A 264 -13.56 -2.25 -0.39
C PRO A 264 -12.50 -2.92 0.49
N GLY A 265 -12.78 -3.02 1.79
CA GLY A 265 -11.84 -3.61 2.75
C GLY A 265 -10.76 -2.65 3.26
N PHE A 266 -10.80 -1.36 2.89
CA PHE A 266 -9.78 -0.39 3.31
C PHE A 266 -9.61 -0.28 4.83
N PRO A 267 -10.66 -0.22 5.67
CA PRO A 267 -10.49 -0.17 7.13
C PRO A 267 -9.75 -1.41 7.67
N GLN A 268 -10.06 -2.59 7.15
CA GLN A 268 -9.41 -3.85 7.52
C GLN A 268 -7.94 -3.85 7.07
N ALA A 269 -7.67 -3.41 5.84
CA ALA A 269 -6.32 -3.28 5.31
C ALA A 269 -5.50 -2.27 6.12
N ALA A 270 -6.09 -1.13 6.49
CA ALA A 270 -5.43 -0.12 7.31
C ALA A 270 -5.07 -0.65 8.70
N SER A 271 -6.00 -1.38 9.35
CA SER A 271 -5.74 -2.04 10.63
C SER A 271 -4.61 -3.07 10.52
N ARG A 272 -4.60 -3.86 9.43
CA ARG A 272 -3.58 -4.88 9.20
C ARG A 272 -2.22 -4.28 8.86
N GLY A 273 -2.16 -3.28 7.99
CA GLY A 273 -0.91 -2.58 7.67
C GLY A 273 -0.27 -1.99 8.92
N HIS A 274 -1.08 -1.49 9.86
CA HIS A 274 -0.58 -1.06 11.16
C HIS A 274 -0.10 -2.24 12.02
N ALA A 275 -0.92 -3.28 12.19
CA ALA A 275 -0.62 -4.42 13.05
C ALA A 275 0.56 -5.28 12.56
N GLU A 276 0.64 -5.55 11.27
CA GLU A 276 1.65 -6.43 10.67
C GLU A 276 2.90 -5.66 10.26
N ALA A 277 2.77 -4.42 9.80
CA ALA A 277 3.81 -3.68 9.09
C ALA A 277 4.17 -2.30 9.68
N GLY A 278 3.53 -1.88 10.77
CA GLY A 278 3.94 -0.70 11.54
C GLY A 278 3.75 0.65 10.84
N PHE A 279 2.94 0.71 9.77
CA PHE A 279 2.60 1.96 9.09
C PHE A 279 1.09 2.19 9.01
N ILE A 280 0.69 3.46 8.90
CA ILE A 280 -0.70 3.85 8.67
C ILE A 280 -0.95 3.90 7.16
N LEU A 281 -1.83 3.02 6.66
CA LEU A 281 -2.08 2.89 5.21
C LEU A 281 -2.52 4.22 4.58
N GLY A 282 -3.40 4.99 5.23
CA GLY A 282 -3.83 6.30 4.72
C GLY A 282 -2.68 7.28 4.52
N GLU A 283 -1.70 7.29 5.43
CA GLU A 283 -0.52 8.13 5.28
C GLU A 283 0.41 7.62 4.18
N ALA A 284 0.60 6.30 4.09
CA ALA A 284 1.39 5.69 3.01
C ALA A 284 0.86 6.10 1.62
N LEU A 285 -0.48 6.12 1.44
CA LEU A 285 -1.12 6.56 0.20
C LEU A 285 -0.96 8.07 -0.08
N ASN A 286 -0.75 8.89 0.96
CA ASN A 286 -0.55 10.33 0.85
C ASN A 286 0.94 10.74 0.77
N GLY A 287 1.87 9.78 0.86
CA GLY A 287 3.33 10.02 0.83
C GLY A 287 3.96 10.20 2.21
N GLY A 288 3.29 9.74 3.27
CA GLY A 288 3.82 9.68 4.63
C GLY A 288 4.82 8.52 4.84
N VAL A 289 4.86 7.55 3.93
CA VAL A 289 5.94 6.56 3.84
C VAL A 289 6.87 6.99 2.71
N THR A 290 8.16 7.16 3.00
CA THR A 290 9.17 7.62 2.05
C THR A 290 9.87 6.46 1.36
N SER A 291 10.00 5.32 2.04
CA SER A 291 10.48 4.10 1.41
C SER A 291 10.01 2.81 2.06
N ILE A 292 9.97 1.75 1.26
CA ILE A 292 9.74 0.37 1.72
C ILE A 292 10.78 -0.55 1.09
N ALA A 293 11.36 -1.45 1.88
CA ALA A 293 12.25 -2.51 1.39
C ALA A 293 11.93 -3.85 2.06
N MET A 294 12.06 -4.94 1.32
CA MET A 294 11.90 -6.31 1.83
C MET A 294 13.15 -7.14 1.48
N PRO A 295 14.26 -6.97 2.22
CA PRO A 295 15.54 -7.57 1.85
C PRO A 295 15.56 -9.10 2.01
N ALA A 296 14.70 -9.64 2.86
CA ALA A 296 14.61 -11.07 3.14
C ALA A 296 13.19 -11.49 3.51
N ALA A 297 12.94 -12.80 3.52
CA ALA A 297 11.68 -13.37 3.96
C ALA A 297 11.36 -12.90 5.38
N GLY A 298 10.23 -12.23 5.57
CA GLY A 298 9.79 -11.75 6.88
C GLY A 298 10.57 -10.55 7.44
N VAL A 299 11.44 -9.91 6.65
CA VAL A 299 12.05 -8.61 7.01
C VAL A 299 11.40 -7.50 6.20
N LEU A 300 10.84 -6.51 6.88
CA LEU A 300 10.27 -5.32 6.25
C LEU A 300 10.91 -4.07 6.84
N ASN A 301 11.50 -3.24 5.98
CA ASN A 301 12.02 -1.93 6.35
C ASN A 301 11.05 -0.86 5.81
N VAL A 302 10.61 0.03 6.69
CA VAL A 302 9.69 1.13 6.36
C VAL A 302 10.33 2.42 6.84
N ALA A 303 10.49 3.40 5.96
CA ALA A 303 10.90 4.75 6.35
C ALA A 303 9.70 5.69 6.30
N LEU A 304 9.50 6.44 7.37
CA LEU A 304 8.39 7.38 7.53
C LEU A 304 8.85 8.83 7.30
N ALA A 305 7.98 9.62 6.69
CA ALA A 305 8.14 11.06 6.65
C ALA A 305 7.99 11.65 8.07
N PRO A 306 8.63 12.79 8.39
CA PRO A 306 8.61 13.36 9.74
C PRO A 306 7.23 13.50 10.37
N GLY A 307 6.18 13.84 9.60
CA GLY A 307 4.81 13.96 10.11
C GLY A 307 4.10 12.62 10.41
N ALA A 308 4.42 11.56 9.67
CA ALA A 308 3.80 10.24 9.80
C ALA A 308 4.28 9.48 11.06
N THR A 309 5.46 9.86 11.56
CA THR A 309 6.04 9.27 12.77
C THR A 309 5.18 9.45 14.01
N ALA A 310 4.63 10.65 14.20
CA ALA A 310 3.79 10.97 15.34
C ALA A 310 2.49 10.15 15.30
N ALA A 311 1.91 10.01 14.11
CA ALA A 311 0.73 9.20 13.90
C ALA A 311 1.00 7.72 14.23
N VAL A 312 2.04 7.11 13.66
CA VAL A 312 2.38 5.70 13.93
C VAL A 312 2.65 5.44 15.42
N ALA A 313 3.36 6.33 16.10
CA ALA A 313 3.59 6.22 17.54
C ALA A 313 2.26 6.21 18.34
N MET A 314 1.31 7.09 18.00
CA MET A 314 0.00 7.15 18.67
C MET A 314 -0.85 5.91 18.46
N TYR A 315 -0.74 5.25 17.30
CA TYR A 315 -1.47 4.02 17.01
C TYR A 315 -0.79 2.76 17.59
N SER A 316 0.52 2.79 17.90
CA SER A 316 1.30 1.63 18.34
C SER A 316 1.36 1.45 19.87
N ASN A 317 0.46 2.06 20.63
CA ASN A 317 0.53 2.17 22.11
C ASN A 317 1.83 2.84 22.62
N GLY A 318 2.70 3.30 21.73
CA GLY A 318 3.86 4.12 22.06
C GLY A 318 3.44 5.56 22.33
N ILE A 319 4.19 6.24 23.21
CA ILE A 319 3.97 7.68 23.41
C ILE A 319 4.88 8.41 22.40
N PRO A 320 4.33 9.08 21.36
CA PRO A 320 5.13 9.91 20.43
C PRO A 320 5.90 10.97 21.20
N GLY A 321 7.08 11.38 20.75
CA GLY A 321 7.77 12.52 21.35
C GLY A 321 9.29 12.46 21.39
N ASP A 322 9.85 13.41 22.13
CA ASP A 322 11.28 13.53 22.40
C ASP A 322 11.81 12.23 23.07
N SER A 323 13.12 11.97 22.97
CA SER A 323 13.75 10.77 23.56
C SER A 323 13.65 10.74 25.09
N GLU A 324 13.58 11.91 25.72
CA GLU A 324 13.49 12.10 27.16
C GLU A 324 12.47 13.19 27.49
N GLY A 325 11.97 13.19 28.73
CA GLY A 325 11.04 14.20 29.25
C GLY A 325 9.71 13.61 29.75
N PRO A 326 8.89 14.42 30.44
CA PRO A 326 7.60 13.98 30.94
C PRO A 326 6.59 13.75 29.80
N VAL A 327 5.61 12.88 30.09
CA VAL A 327 4.44 12.65 29.24
C VAL A 327 3.43 13.77 29.47
N HIS A 328 3.11 14.48 28.40
CA HIS A 328 2.14 15.56 28.35
C HIS A 328 0.84 15.07 27.71
N HIS A 329 -0.30 15.49 28.27
CA HIS A 329 -1.62 15.23 27.68
C HIS A 329 -1.99 16.37 26.76
N ILE A 330 -2.21 16.08 25.47
CA ILE A 330 -2.60 17.06 24.46
C ILE A 330 -3.88 17.79 24.89
N CYS A 331 -4.94 17.05 25.19
CA CYS A 331 -6.15 17.54 25.84
C CYS A 331 -6.14 17.17 27.33
N THR A 332 -6.32 18.15 28.22
CA THR A 332 -6.09 17.96 29.66
C THR A 332 -7.15 17.12 30.36
N ASN A 333 -6.71 16.19 31.20
CA ASN A 333 -7.52 15.44 32.17
C ASN A 333 -7.53 16.08 33.59
N LYS A 334 -6.81 17.19 33.80
CA LYS A 334 -6.55 17.78 35.13
C LYS A 334 -7.25 19.11 35.41
N ASN A 335 -8.15 19.56 34.54
CA ASN A 335 -8.85 20.84 34.67
C ASN A 335 -10.37 20.65 34.66
N LEU A 336 -10.88 19.95 35.69
CA LEU A 336 -12.30 19.64 35.85
C LEU A 336 -13.15 20.83 36.32
N PHE A 337 -12.58 21.72 37.14
CA PHE A 337 -13.36 22.76 37.85
C PHE A 337 -12.87 24.19 37.64
N SER A 338 -11.56 24.40 37.44
CA SER A 338 -10.97 25.75 37.48
C SER A 338 -11.12 26.49 36.16
N ALA A 339 -11.60 27.74 36.25
CA ALA A 339 -11.65 28.69 35.13
C ALA A 339 -10.41 29.60 35.03
N ALA A 340 -9.40 29.42 35.91
CA ALA A 340 -8.24 30.33 36.02
C ALA A 340 -7.41 30.46 34.72
N THR A 341 -7.47 29.45 33.84
CA THR A 341 -6.84 29.47 32.52
C THR A 341 -7.88 29.35 31.40
N GLY A 342 -9.08 29.91 31.60
CA GLY A 342 -10.18 29.90 30.64
C GLY A 342 -11.02 28.61 30.59
N GLY A 343 -10.80 27.68 31.53
CA GLY A 343 -11.50 26.40 31.63
C GLY A 343 -12.93 26.50 32.23
N PRO A 344 -13.54 25.36 32.65
CA PRO A 344 -12.94 24.03 32.76
C PRO A 344 -12.78 23.32 31.41
N TRP A 345 -11.56 22.88 31.12
CA TRP A 345 -11.18 22.26 29.84
C TRP A 345 -11.44 20.76 29.79
N THR A 346 -11.29 20.05 30.92
CA THR A 346 -11.46 18.58 30.94
C THR A 346 -12.85 18.13 30.50
N PRO A 347 -13.96 18.76 30.94
CA PRO A 347 -15.30 18.37 30.47
C PRO A 347 -15.51 18.59 28.96
N LEU A 348 -14.80 19.55 28.35
CA LEU A 348 -14.82 19.76 26.90
C LEU A 348 -14.07 18.63 26.18
N CYS A 349 -12.86 18.32 26.65
CA CYS A 349 -12.04 17.23 26.13
C CYS A 349 -12.80 15.89 26.19
N GLU A 350 -13.40 15.54 27.33
CA GLU A 350 -14.14 14.29 27.51
C GLU A 350 -15.29 14.14 26.51
N ARG A 351 -16.05 15.22 26.23
CA ARG A 351 -17.14 15.17 25.24
C ARG A 351 -16.63 14.88 23.83
N ILE A 352 -15.52 15.49 23.44
CA ILE A 352 -14.90 15.28 22.12
C ILE A 352 -14.44 13.82 21.98
N PHE A 353 -13.68 13.33 22.97
CA PHE A 353 -13.13 11.97 22.97
C PHE A 353 -14.23 10.90 23.02
N LYS A 354 -15.27 11.11 23.83
CA LYS A 354 -16.41 10.19 23.90
C LYS A 354 -17.13 10.03 22.55
N LYS A 355 -17.21 11.08 21.73
CA LYS A 355 -17.81 11.02 20.38
C LYS A 355 -17.03 10.07 19.44
N ALA A 356 -15.72 9.96 19.65
CA ALA A 356 -14.82 9.05 18.94
C ALA A 356 -14.68 7.68 19.63
N GLY A 357 -15.39 7.43 20.75
CA GLY A 357 -15.22 6.22 21.55
C GLY A 357 -13.80 6.05 22.05
N LEU A 358 -13.17 7.16 22.45
CA LEU A 358 -11.84 7.26 23.06
C LEU A 358 -11.95 7.84 24.49
N THR A 359 -10.89 7.73 25.26
CA THR A 359 -10.71 8.30 26.60
C THR A 359 -9.54 9.26 26.63
N LEU A 360 -9.49 10.17 27.63
CA LEU A 360 -8.36 11.09 27.78
C LEU A 360 -7.05 10.37 28.16
N GLU A 361 -7.12 9.10 28.56
CA GLU A 361 -5.97 8.28 28.92
C GLU A 361 -5.37 7.52 27.74
N ASP A 362 -6.01 7.53 26.57
CA ASP A 362 -5.51 6.82 25.41
C ASP A 362 -4.14 7.36 24.99
N ALA A 363 -3.27 6.48 24.47
CA ALA A 363 -1.94 6.84 24.01
C ALA A 363 -1.96 7.98 22.97
N ALA A 364 -3.03 8.03 22.16
CA ALA A 364 -3.25 9.10 21.20
C ALA A 364 -3.41 10.50 21.82
N ASN A 365 -3.74 10.63 23.11
CA ASN A 365 -3.80 11.92 23.79
C ASN A 365 -2.47 12.30 24.46
N LYS A 366 -1.41 11.49 24.31
CA LYS A 366 -0.16 11.60 25.07
C LYS A 366 1.00 11.90 24.13
N VAL A 367 1.90 12.78 24.55
CA VAL A 367 3.15 13.10 23.84
C VAL A 367 4.28 13.33 24.83
N ARG A 368 5.49 12.82 24.57
CA ARG A 368 6.68 13.05 25.39
C ARG A 368 7.37 14.34 24.96
N LEU A 369 7.55 15.26 25.89
CA LEU A 369 8.12 16.58 25.60
C LEU A 369 9.25 16.92 26.57
N LYS A 370 10.46 17.06 26.04
CA LYS A 370 11.62 17.54 26.79
C LYS A 370 11.42 19.00 27.18
N GLY A 371 11.60 19.30 28.47
CA GLY A 371 11.45 20.65 29.02
C GLY A 371 9.99 21.11 29.18
N HIS A 372 9.04 20.18 29.16
CA HIS A 372 7.64 20.51 29.44
C HIS A 372 7.42 20.79 30.93
N GLU A 373 6.85 21.96 31.22
CA GLU A 373 6.45 22.40 32.56
C GLU A 373 5.00 22.89 32.53
N GLY A 374 4.17 22.43 33.47
CA GLY A 374 2.81 22.95 33.68
C GLY A 374 2.78 24.13 34.66
N PRO A 375 1.66 24.89 34.77
CA PRO A 375 0.39 24.76 34.04
C PRO A 375 0.37 25.47 32.67
N HIS A 376 -0.56 25.09 31.79
CA HIS A 376 -0.63 25.61 30.41
C HIS A 376 -1.48 26.89 30.32
N PRO A 377 -1.15 27.81 29.39
CA PRO A 377 -1.93 29.02 29.18
C PRO A 377 -3.29 28.73 28.52
N GLU A 378 -4.27 29.61 28.75
CA GLU A 378 -5.58 29.57 28.09
C GLU A 378 -5.48 29.43 26.55
N LEU A 379 -4.53 30.13 25.95
CA LEU A 379 -4.30 30.10 24.51
C LEU A 379 -3.94 28.70 24.00
N TYR A 380 -3.20 27.91 24.78
CA TYR A 380 -2.88 26.53 24.42
C TYR A 380 -4.16 25.69 24.36
N HIS A 381 -4.95 25.74 25.43
CA HIS A 381 -6.18 24.96 25.52
C HIS A 381 -7.20 25.37 24.44
N LYS A 382 -7.38 26.67 24.19
CA LYS A 382 -8.25 27.16 23.10
C LYS A 382 -7.83 26.60 21.75
N LYS A 383 -6.54 26.63 21.42
CA LYS A 383 -6.02 26.12 20.14
C LYS A 383 -6.25 24.61 19.99
N VAL A 384 -5.94 23.83 21.02
CA VAL A 384 -6.13 22.37 20.98
C VAL A 384 -7.61 22.02 20.90
N VAL A 385 -8.44 22.52 21.82
CA VAL A 385 -9.86 22.15 21.88
C VAL A 385 -10.60 22.57 20.62
N SER A 386 -10.34 23.76 20.06
CA SER A 386 -10.95 24.19 18.80
C SER A 386 -10.64 23.21 17.66
N ARG A 387 -9.37 22.84 17.46
CA ARG A 387 -8.95 21.91 16.41
C ARG A 387 -9.61 20.54 16.56
N LEU A 388 -9.60 20.00 17.78
CA LEU A 388 -10.20 18.69 18.06
C LEU A 388 -11.73 18.71 17.88
N GLN A 389 -12.40 19.78 18.30
CA GLN A 389 -13.84 19.97 18.11
C GLN A 389 -14.19 20.07 16.62
N ASP A 390 -13.41 20.82 15.85
CA ASP A 390 -13.60 20.98 14.40
C ASP A 390 -13.41 19.65 13.67
N ALA A 391 -12.39 18.87 14.04
CA ALA A 391 -12.12 17.55 13.44
C ALA A 391 -13.29 16.58 13.58
N VAL A 392 -13.98 16.60 14.73
CA VAL A 392 -15.14 15.73 14.98
C VAL A 392 -16.48 16.40 14.64
N SER A 393 -16.50 17.63 14.14
CA SER A 393 -17.76 18.36 13.91
C SER A 393 -18.63 17.72 12.82
N ARG A 394 -18.01 17.17 11.76
CA ARG A 394 -18.70 16.65 10.56
C ARG A 394 -18.90 15.14 10.53
N CYS A 395 -18.26 14.39 11.44
CA CYS A 395 -18.38 12.93 11.49
C CYS A 395 -19.74 12.50 12.05
N ARG A 396 -20.27 11.37 11.55
CA ARG A 396 -21.61 10.86 11.88
C ARG A 396 -21.58 9.56 12.70
N THR A 397 -20.54 8.73 12.54
CA THR A 397 -20.40 7.45 13.24
C THR A 397 -19.19 7.51 14.18
N THR A 398 -19.18 6.67 15.21
CA THR A 398 -18.06 6.60 16.16
C THR A 398 -16.73 6.30 15.45
N GLU A 399 -16.73 5.42 14.45
CA GLU A 399 -15.56 5.02 13.68
C GLU A 399 -15.01 6.18 12.84
N THR A 400 -15.89 6.92 12.15
CA THR A 400 -15.48 8.09 11.37
C THR A 400 -15.00 9.23 12.26
N CYS A 401 -15.63 9.42 13.42
CA CYS A 401 -15.18 10.38 14.43
C CYS A 401 -13.82 9.99 15.02
N ARG A 402 -13.59 8.69 15.26
CA ARG A 402 -12.32 8.17 15.74
C ARG A 402 -11.21 8.43 14.74
N ALA A 403 -11.41 8.10 13.46
CA ALA A 403 -10.43 8.37 12.42
C ALA A 403 -10.06 9.86 12.33
N SER A 404 -11.05 10.76 12.30
CA SER A 404 -10.80 12.21 12.26
C SER A 404 -10.11 12.74 13.50
N LEU A 405 -10.51 12.27 14.69
CA LEU A 405 -9.91 12.72 15.96
C LEU A 405 -8.47 12.25 16.08
N MET A 406 -8.18 10.99 15.72
CA MET A 406 -6.82 10.45 15.75
C MET A 406 -5.89 11.16 14.76
N ASP A 407 -6.37 11.48 13.55
CA ASP A 407 -5.62 12.27 12.56
C ASP A 407 -5.29 13.68 13.08
N GLU A 408 -6.24 14.36 13.72
CA GLU A 408 -5.98 15.70 14.27
C GLU A 408 -5.07 15.67 15.49
N LEU A 409 -5.23 14.69 16.38
CA LEU A 409 -4.30 14.47 17.50
C LEU A 409 -2.88 14.20 17.00
N ALA A 410 -2.71 13.47 15.89
CA ALA A 410 -1.41 13.22 15.27
C ALA A 410 -0.76 14.49 14.72
N LYS A 411 -1.54 15.36 14.06
CA LYS A 411 -1.07 16.68 13.61
C LYS A 411 -0.65 17.56 14.78
N ILE A 412 -1.41 17.55 15.87
CA ILE A 412 -1.06 18.30 17.08
C ILE A 412 0.21 17.73 17.72
N ALA A 413 0.33 16.41 17.84
CA ALA A 413 1.52 15.76 18.36
C ALA A 413 2.76 16.12 17.53
N ALA A 414 2.68 16.04 16.20
CA ALA A 414 3.76 16.43 15.29
C ALA A 414 4.15 17.91 15.44
N GLU A 415 3.18 18.81 15.63
CA GLU A 415 3.47 20.22 15.92
C GLU A 415 4.19 20.35 17.27
N LEU A 416 3.73 19.64 18.31
CA LEU A 416 4.34 19.68 19.65
C LEU A 416 5.76 19.11 19.70
N THR A 417 6.09 18.13 18.85
CA THR A 417 7.45 17.58 18.76
C THR A 417 8.36 18.39 17.86
N THR A 418 7.80 19.24 16.99
CA THR A 418 8.59 20.14 16.14
C THR A 418 9.18 21.30 16.95
N GLN A 419 10.51 21.40 16.99
CA GLN A 419 11.19 22.47 17.72
C GLN A 419 10.80 23.85 17.19
N GLY A 420 10.49 24.77 18.11
CA GLY A 420 10.13 26.14 17.78
C GLY A 420 8.74 26.31 17.14
N SER A 421 7.92 25.27 17.04
CA SER A 421 6.54 25.40 16.53
C SER A 421 5.69 26.33 17.40
N PRO A 422 4.66 27.00 16.83
CA PRO A 422 3.79 27.89 17.59
C PRO A 422 3.18 27.21 18.83
N LEU A 423 2.69 25.97 18.69
CA LEU A 423 2.06 25.26 19.80
C LEU A 423 3.07 24.77 20.86
N ARG A 424 4.25 24.28 20.46
CA ARG A 424 5.30 23.84 21.40
C ARG A 424 5.81 24.98 22.27
N ARG A 425 5.99 26.18 21.67
CA ARG A 425 6.45 27.39 22.40
C ARG A 425 5.52 27.84 23.52
N LEU A 426 4.26 27.41 23.53
CA LEU A 426 3.31 27.75 24.60
C LEU A 426 3.49 26.90 25.86
N ILE A 427 4.14 25.73 25.76
CA ILE A 427 4.20 24.74 26.83
C ILE A 427 5.60 24.16 27.10
N VAL A 428 6.60 24.55 26.32
CA VAL A 428 8.02 24.21 26.52
C VAL A 428 8.81 25.52 26.54
N LYS A 429 9.48 25.81 27.66
CA LYS A 429 10.40 26.96 27.74
C LYS A 429 11.68 26.62 26.97
N ARG A 430 12.25 27.58 26.23
CA ARG A 430 13.62 27.43 25.72
C ARG A 430 14.53 27.35 26.94
N GLY A 431 15.35 26.29 27.02
CA GLY A 431 16.54 26.35 27.85
C GLY A 431 17.42 27.47 27.30
N GLU A 432 17.87 28.36 28.18
CA GLU A 432 19.08 29.16 27.92
C GLU A 432 20.29 28.24 27.77
#